data_AF-A0A9X8VBL9-F1
#
_entry.id   AF-A0A9X8VBL9-F1
#
_cell.length_a   1.000
_cell.length_b   1.000
_cell.length_c   1.000
_cell.angle_alpha   90.00
_cell.angle_beta   90.00
_cell.angle_gamma   90.00
#
_symmetry.space_group_name_H-M   'P 1'
#
loop_
_entity.id
_entity.type
_entity.pdbx_description
1 polymer ?
#
loop_
_entity_poly.entity_id
_entity_poly.type
_entity_poly.pdbx_seq_one_letter_code
_entity_poly.pdbx_strand_id
1 'polypeptide(L)'
;NLQEAKWLIKSLESRNETLLKVTRCIVDQQQAFFEQGEEFMKPMVLADIAQAVEMHESTISRVTTQKFLHSPRGIFELKYFFSSHVNTDS
;
A
#
# COMPACT_ATOMS: atom_id res chain seq x y z
N ASN A 1 22.83 7.34 23.68
CA ASN A 1 23.28 8.31 22.67
C ASN A 1 22.07 9.11 22.17
N LEU A 2 21.94 10.40 22.50
CA LEU A 2 20.72 11.20 22.20
C LEU A 2 20.48 11.37 20.69
N GLN A 3 21.55 11.40 19.90
CA GLN A 3 21.45 11.53 18.44
C GLN A 3 20.82 10.28 17.81
N GLU A 4 21.23 9.08 18.22
CA GLU A 4 20.66 7.83 17.74
C GLU A 4 19.15 7.72 18.04
N ALA A 5 18.73 8.16 19.23
CA ALA A 5 17.31 8.21 19.60
C ALA A 5 16.52 9.16 18.68
N LYS A 6 17.07 10.34 18.37
CA LYS A 6 16.45 11.29 17.43
C LYS A 6 16.36 10.73 16.01
N TRP A 7 17.41 10.05 15.54
CA TRP A 7 17.41 9.38 14.24
C TRP A 7 16.36 8.28 14.16
N LEU A 8 16.22 7.47 15.21
CA LEU A 8 15.21 6.43 15.30
C LEU A 8 13.79 7.02 15.15
N ILE A 9 13.46 8.07 15.91
CA ILE A 9 12.16 8.73 15.84
C ILE A 9 11.88 9.24 14.42
N LYS A 10 12.83 9.98 13.83
CA LYS A 10 12.69 10.49 12.46
C LYS A 10 12.49 9.36 11.44
N SER A 11 13.18 8.23 11.60
CA SER A 11 13.01 7.07 10.72
C SER A 11 11.63 6.43 10.84
N LEU A 12 11.05 6.42 12.05
CA LEU A 12 9.71 5.88 12.29
C LEU A 12 8.63 6.79 11.69
N GLU A 13 8.78 8.10 11.86
CA GLU A 13 7.90 9.11 11.24
C GLU A 13 7.89 8.98 9.72
N SER A 14 9.08 8.95 9.10
CA SER A 14 9.19 8.78 7.64
C SER A 14 8.57 7.47 7.13
N ARG A 15 8.71 6.37 7.88
CA ARG A 15 8.04 5.10 7.54
C ARG A 15 6.53 5.20 7.63
N ASN A 16 6.00 5.89 8.64
CA ASN A 16 4.57 6.09 8.80
C ASN A 16 4.01 6.96 7.68
N GLU A 17 4.68 8.08 7.36
CA GLU A 17 4.32 8.94 6.23
C GLU A 17 4.29 8.18 4.91
N THR A 18 5.31 7.37 4.66
CA THR A 18 5.39 6.53 3.46
C THR A 18 4.22 5.54 3.39
N LEU A 19 3.96 4.82 4.48
CA LEU A 19 2.86 3.86 4.55
C LEU A 19 1.51 4.54 4.30
N LEU A 20 1.29 5.72 4.89
CA LEU A 20 0.06 6.48 4.72
C LEU A 20 -0.12 6.97 3.28
N LYS A 21 0.95 7.49 2.65
CA LYS A 21 0.93 7.94 1.25
C LYS A 21 0.59 6.78 0.30
N VAL A 22 1.24 5.63 0.50
CA VAL A 22 1.00 4.42 -0.29
C VAL A 22 -0.41 3.88 -0.08
N THR A 23 -0.88 3.80 1.17
CA THR A 23 -2.23 3.30 1.49
C THR A 23 -3.30 4.18 0.86
N ARG A 24 -3.16 5.52 0.92
CA ARG A 24 -4.09 6.45 0.27
C ARG A 24 -4.15 6.21 -1.23
N CYS A 25 -2.99 6.10 -1.88
CA CYS A 25 -2.94 5.85 -3.32
C CYS A 25 -3.63 4.54 -3.72
N ILE A 26 -3.44 3.47 -2.93
CA ILE A 26 -4.15 2.19 -3.14
C ILE A 26 -5.67 2.36 -3.02
N VAL A 27 -6.13 3.03 -1.96
CA VAL A 27 -7.57 3.27 -1.72
C VAL A 27 -8.18 4.11 -2.83
N ASP A 28 -7.51 5.18 -3.26
CA ASP A 28 -7.98 6.07 -4.33
C ASP A 28 -8.13 5.31 -5.66
N GLN A 29 -7.17 4.44 -5.99
CA GLN A 29 -7.26 3.61 -7.20
C GLN A 29 -8.33 2.52 -7.10
N GLN A 30 -8.55 1.98 -5.91
CA GLN A 30 -9.49 0.87 -5.63
C GLN A 30 -10.84 1.32 -5.07
N GLN A 31 -11.24 2.58 -5.28
CA GLN A 31 -12.50 3.10 -4.74
C GLN A 31 -13.70 2.19 -5.08
N ALA A 32 -13.79 1.71 -6.33
CA ALA A 32 -14.86 0.83 -6.77
C ALA A 32 -14.88 -0.52 -6.01
N PHE A 33 -13.72 -1.08 -5.66
CA PHE A 33 -13.63 -2.26 -4.80
C PHE A 33 -14.22 -2.00 -3.41
N PHE A 34 -13.87 -0.88 -2.79
CA PHE A 34 -14.34 -0.56 -1.44
C PHE A 34 -15.83 -0.21 -1.39
N GLU A 35 -16.36 0.38 -2.46
CA GLU A 35 -17.77 0.76 -2.56
C GLU A 35 -18.67 -0.41 -3.00
N GLN A 36 -18.26 -1.18 -4.00
CA GLN A 36 -19.14 -2.14 -4.69
C GLN A 36 -18.74 -3.59 -4.38
N GLY A 37 -17.45 -3.88 -4.24
CA GLY A 37 -16.93 -5.18 -3.80
C GLY A 37 -15.82 -5.74 -4.68
N GLU A 38 -15.43 -6.98 -4.38
CA GLU A 38 -14.25 -7.62 -4.98
C GLU A 38 -14.31 -7.71 -6.52
N GLU A 39 -15.51 -7.91 -7.08
CA GLU A 39 -15.75 -7.95 -8.54
C GLU A 39 -15.39 -6.64 -9.26
N PHE A 40 -15.30 -5.52 -8.52
CA PHE A 40 -14.98 -4.20 -9.07
C PHE A 40 -13.52 -3.81 -8.81
N MET A 41 -12.66 -4.76 -8.44
CA MET A 41 -11.24 -4.54 -8.30
C MET A 41 -10.62 -4.12 -9.63
N LYS A 42 -9.85 -3.03 -9.61
CA LYS A 42 -9.06 -2.61 -10.77
C LYS A 42 -7.71 -3.31 -10.78
N PRO A 43 -7.19 -3.75 -11.94
CA PRO A 43 -5.80 -4.17 -12.02
C PRO A 43 -4.86 -3.05 -11.56
N MET A 44 -3.89 -3.39 -10.72
CA MET A 44 -2.90 -2.43 -10.20
C MET A 44 -1.54 -3.11 -10.07
N VAL A 45 -0.48 -2.46 -10.52
CA VAL A 45 0.89 -2.97 -10.35
C VAL A 45 1.70 -2.07 -9.43
N LEU A 46 2.78 -2.62 -8.86
CA LEU A 46 3.68 -1.87 -7.97
C LEU A 46 4.26 -0.62 -8.65
N ALA A 47 4.50 -0.69 -9.97
CA ALA A 47 5.00 0.40 -10.78
C ALA A 47 4.09 1.64 -10.75
N ASP A 48 2.77 1.46 -10.80
CA ASP A 48 1.79 2.55 -10.81
C ASP A 48 1.87 3.36 -9.51
N ILE A 49 1.93 2.66 -8.37
CA ILE A 49 2.05 3.27 -7.05
C ILE A 49 3.43 3.90 -6.88
N ALA A 50 4.50 3.22 -7.30
CA ALA A 50 5.87 3.71 -7.24
C ALA A 50 6.00 5.05 -7.98
N GLN A 51 5.43 5.16 -9.17
CA GLN A 51 5.38 6.40 -9.94
C GLN A 51 4.55 7.48 -9.24
N ALA A 52 3.33 7.15 -8.79
CA ALA A 52 2.42 8.11 -8.15
C ALA A 52 2.99 8.70 -6.85
N VAL A 53 3.79 7.94 -6.11
CA VAL A 53 4.37 8.38 -4.84
C VAL A 53 5.84 8.79 -4.94
N GLU A 54 6.43 8.76 -6.13
CA GLU A 54 7.82 9.10 -6.43
C GLU A 54 8.83 8.28 -5.61
N MET A 55 8.63 6.96 -5.57
CA MET A 55 9.49 6.02 -4.85
C MET A 55 9.82 4.80 -5.70
N HIS A 56 10.85 4.04 -5.30
CA HIS A 56 11.16 2.77 -5.96
C HIS A 56 10.13 1.68 -5.66
N GLU A 57 9.82 0.84 -6.64
CA GLU A 57 8.94 -0.33 -6.48
C GLU A 57 9.33 -1.24 -5.33
N SER A 58 10.64 -1.43 -5.10
CA SER A 58 11.16 -2.22 -3.97
C SER A 58 10.78 -1.63 -2.62
N THR A 59 10.62 -0.31 -2.52
CA THR A 59 10.15 0.37 -1.32
C THR A 59 8.66 0.12 -1.12
N ILE A 60 7.86 0.20 -2.20
CA ILE A 60 6.42 -0.09 -2.16
C ILE A 60 6.18 -1.54 -1.74
N SER A 61 6.87 -2.49 -2.37
CA SER A 61 6.78 -3.92 -2.06
C SER A 61 7.07 -4.20 -0.58
N ARG A 62 8.12 -3.58 -0.02
CA ARG A 62 8.48 -3.72 1.39
C ARG A 62 7.47 -3.06 2.32
N VAL A 63 6.98 -1.86 1.99
CA VAL A 63 6.07 -1.12 2.88
C VAL A 63 4.68 -1.74 2.92
N THR A 64 4.22 -2.39 1.85
CA THR A 64 2.90 -3.03 1.78
C THR A 64 2.88 -4.45 2.36
N THR A 65 4.04 -5.11 2.45
CA THR A 65 4.15 -6.47 3.01
C THR A 65 3.84 -6.47 4.50
N GLN A 66 2.96 -7.39 4.91
CA GLN A 66 2.47 -7.54 6.30
C GLN A 66 1.95 -6.21 6.87
N LYS A 67 1.29 -5.40 6.04
CA LYS A 67 0.50 -4.26 6.49
C LYS A 67 -0.93 -4.47 6.06
N PHE A 68 -1.82 -4.25 7.02
CA PHE A 68 -3.23 -4.54 6.86
C PHE A 68 -4.03 -3.26 6.93
N LEU A 69 -4.99 -3.15 6.04
CA LEU A 69 -5.99 -2.09 5.98
C LEU A 69 -7.29 -2.63 6.56
N HIS A 70 -7.80 -1.95 7.58
CA HIS A 70 -9.16 -2.17 8.06
C HIS A 70 -10.13 -1.33 7.22
N SER A 71 -11.15 -1.98 6.66
CA SER A 71 -12.20 -1.35 5.86
C SER A 71 -13.58 -1.84 6.32
N PRO A 72 -14.69 -1.17 5.93
CA PRO A 72 -16.04 -1.66 6.19
C PRO A 72 -16.31 -3.07 5.63
N ARG A 73 -15.55 -3.49 4.62
CA ARG A 73 -15.67 -4.81 3.99
C ARG A 73 -14.79 -5.89 4.62
N GLY A 74 -13.97 -5.55 5.61
CA GLY A 74 -13.05 -6.46 6.27
C GLY A 74 -11.62 -5.94 6.34
N ILE A 75 -10.71 -6.83 6.73
CA ILE A 75 -9.28 -6.55 6.89
C ILE A 75 -8.52 -7.19 5.72
N PHE A 76 -7.79 -6.37 4.97
CA PHE A 76 -7.03 -6.82 3.80
C PHE A 76 -5.55 -6.48 3.95
N GLU A 77 -4.65 -7.39 3.57
CA GLU A 77 -3.26 -7.01 3.39
C GLU A 77 -3.16 -6.02 2.22
N LEU A 78 -2.36 -4.96 2.33
CA LEU A 78 -2.19 -3.98 1.24
C LEU A 78 -1.70 -4.64 -0.06
N LYS A 79 -0.99 -5.77 0.06
CA LYS A 79 -0.45 -6.50 -1.08
C LYS A 79 -1.50 -7.23 -1.91
N TYR A 80 -2.69 -7.47 -1.35
CA TYR A 80 -3.82 -8.11 -2.02
C TYR A 80 -4.29 -7.34 -3.25
N PHE A 81 -4.14 -6.01 -3.24
CA PHE A 81 -4.59 -5.14 -4.32
C PHE A 81 -3.69 -5.13 -5.56
N PHE A 82 -2.56 -5.84 -5.55
CA PHE A 82 -1.64 -5.90 -6.69
C PHE A 82 -1.84 -7.18 -7.51
N SER A 83 -1.83 -7.03 -8.84
CA SER A 83 -2.16 -8.07 -9.82
C SER A 83 -1.26 -9.31 -9.78
N SER A 84 -0.16 -9.34 -9.03
CA SER A 84 0.64 -10.56 -8.84
C SER A 84 -0.09 -11.65 -8.04
N HIS A 85 -1.20 -11.33 -7.37
CA HIS A 85 -2.11 -12.30 -6.75
C HIS A 85 -3.40 -12.53 -7.56
N VAL A 86 -3.66 -11.70 -8.57
CA VAL A 86 -4.77 -11.87 -9.50
C VAL A 86 -4.20 -12.63 -10.70
N ASN A 87 -3.97 -13.93 -10.52
CA ASN A 87 -3.93 -14.81 -11.68
C ASN A 87 -5.31 -14.69 -12.32
N THR A 88 -5.37 -14.06 -13.48
CA THR A 88 -6.53 -14.13 -14.35
C THR A 88 -6.72 -15.60 -14.71
N ASP A 89 -7.58 -16.31 -13.98
CA ASP A 89 -8.18 -17.54 -14.50
C ASP A 89 -8.88 -17.14 -15.80
N SER A 90 -8.23 -17.49 -16.91
CA SER A 90 -8.81 -17.42 -18.26
C SER A 90 -9.50 -18.73 -18.56
#